data_AF-A0A1J7BEJ6-F1
#
_entry.id   AF-A0A1J7BEJ6-F1
#
_cell.length_a   1.000
_cell.length_b   1.000
_cell.length_c   1.000
_cell.angle_alpha   90.00
_cell.angle_beta   90.00
_cell.angle_gamma   90.00
#
_symmetry.space_group_name_H-M   'P 1'
#
loop_
_entity.id
_entity.type
_entity.pdbx_description
1 polymer ?
#
loop_
_entity_poly.entity_id
_entity_poly.type
_entity_poly.pdbx_seq_one_letter_code
_entity_poly.pdbx_strand_id
1 'polypeptide(L)'
;MTTPLSPTPSAGAPVDHSTWTIRVLTVWHPAIGLAIDPVAVLAIDTAAGADPAQVVVWVPETHKAAAPWRERLAGRVSLEQVAVWDREDGVCQVAEAAVPEGSLDLRHAAELVLDELLAEVIPSLPPRPGE
;
A
#
# COMPACT_ATOMS: atom_id res chain seq x y z
N MET A 1 -24.48 -47.21 -11.66
CA MET A 1 -23.08 -47.34 -11.18
C MET A 1 -22.35 -46.09 -11.65
N THR A 2 -21.94 -45.25 -10.70
CA THR A 2 -21.31 -43.94 -10.91
C THR A 2 -19.79 -44.10 -10.95
N THR A 3 -19.11 -43.44 -11.88
CA THR A 3 -17.66 -43.23 -11.83
C THR A 3 -17.39 -41.72 -11.89
N PRO A 4 -16.58 -41.17 -10.98
CA PRO A 4 -16.56 -39.73 -10.67
C PRO A 4 -15.76 -38.90 -11.68
N LEU A 5 -16.29 -37.71 -11.98
CA LEU A 5 -15.54 -36.61 -12.60
C LEU A 5 -14.40 -36.23 -11.65
N SER A 6 -13.16 -36.37 -12.10
CA SER A 6 -12.01 -35.75 -11.43
C SER A 6 -12.16 -34.23 -11.55
N PRO A 7 -12.19 -33.46 -10.44
CA PRO A 7 -11.89 -32.04 -10.55
C PRO A 7 -10.37 -31.92 -10.75
N THR A 8 -9.96 -31.54 -11.95
CA THR A 8 -8.66 -30.89 -12.13
C THR A 8 -8.61 -29.72 -11.14
N PRO A 9 -7.58 -29.60 -10.27
CA PRO A 9 -7.33 -28.32 -9.61
C PRO A 9 -6.92 -27.35 -10.72
N SER A 10 -7.89 -26.58 -11.21
CA SER A 10 -7.61 -25.47 -12.11
C SER A 10 -6.70 -24.54 -11.33
N ALA A 11 -5.44 -24.48 -11.78
CA ALA A 11 -4.46 -23.51 -11.33
C ALA A 11 -5.13 -22.13 -11.24
N GLY A 12 -4.86 -21.43 -10.14
CA GLY A 12 -5.49 -20.17 -9.77
C GLY A 12 -5.64 -19.26 -10.98
N ALA A 13 -6.84 -18.72 -11.15
CA ALA A 13 -7.05 -17.61 -12.07
C ALA A 13 -5.95 -16.57 -11.80
N PRO A 14 -5.34 -15.97 -12.84
CA PRO A 14 -4.48 -14.82 -12.62
C PRO A 14 -5.30 -13.83 -11.82
N VAL A 15 -4.84 -13.55 -10.60
CA VAL A 15 -5.28 -12.37 -9.87
C VAL A 15 -5.01 -11.20 -10.82
N ASP A 16 -6.07 -10.58 -11.32
CA ASP A 16 -5.96 -9.53 -12.32
C ASP A 16 -5.47 -8.26 -11.62
N HIS A 17 -4.16 -8.18 -11.40
CA HIS A 17 -3.51 -7.03 -10.74
C HIS A 17 -3.71 -5.73 -11.54
N SER A 18 -4.19 -5.83 -12.78
CA SER A 18 -4.59 -4.71 -13.64
C SER A 18 -5.61 -3.78 -12.99
N THR A 19 -6.34 -4.25 -11.96
CA THR A 19 -7.30 -3.43 -11.21
C THR A 19 -6.75 -2.94 -9.87
N TRP A 20 -5.51 -3.25 -9.51
CA TRP A 20 -4.93 -2.82 -8.24
C TRP A 20 -4.06 -1.59 -8.42
N THR A 21 -4.27 -0.63 -7.54
CA THR A 21 -3.53 0.62 -7.52
C THR A 21 -2.86 0.78 -6.17
N ILE A 22 -1.53 0.85 -6.14
CA ILE A 22 -0.77 1.17 -4.92
C ILE A 22 -0.36 2.64 -4.94
N ARG A 23 -0.45 3.27 -3.77
CA ARG A 23 -0.12 4.66 -3.53
C ARG A 23 0.73 4.74 -2.26
N VAL A 24 1.85 5.45 -2.33
CA VAL A 24 2.70 5.76 -1.17
C VAL A 24 2.35 7.15 -0.70
N LEU A 25 2.04 7.25 0.59
CA LEU A 25 1.71 8.50 1.26
C LEU A 25 2.98 9.06 1.88
N THR A 26 3.41 10.22 1.41
CA THR A 26 4.61 10.89 1.87
C THR A 26 4.30 12.17 2.64
N VAL A 27 5.26 12.62 3.44
CA VAL A 27 5.19 13.90 4.17
C VAL A 27 6.44 14.73 3.98
N TRP A 28 6.32 16.01 4.30
CA TRP A 28 7.40 16.99 4.23
C TRP A 28 8.63 16.55 5.00
N HIS A 29 9.75 16.42 4.27
CA HIS A 29 11.06 16.17 4.83
C HIS A 29 11.80 17.51 5.02
N PRO A 30 12.01 17.98 6.27
CA PRO A 30 12.51 19.33 6.53
C PRO A 30 13.93 19.57 6.00
N ALA A 31 14.78 18.54 5.92
CA ALA A 31 16.14 18.68 5.43
C ALA A 31 16.24 18.79 3.90
N ILE A 32 15.24 18.25 3.18
CA ILE A 32 15.22 18.25 1.71
C ILE A 32 14.25 19.30 1.17
N GLY A 33 13.31 19.77 2.00
CA GLY A 33 12.36 20.80 1.63
C GLY A 33 11.33 20.31 0.62
N LEU A 34 10.97 19.02 0.68
CA LEU A 34 10.01 18.37 -0.22
C LEU A 34 9.25 17.27 0.54
N ALA A 35 8.03 16.94 0.10
CA ALA A 35 7.23 15.87 0.68
C ALA A 35 7.57 14.51 0.07
N ILE A 36 8.68 13.96 0.52
CA ILE A 36 9.28 12.72 0.00
C ILE A 36 9.46 11.64 1.06
N ASP A 37 9.20 11.95 2.34
CA ASP A 37 9.38 10.98 3.42
C ASP A 37 8.19 10.02 3.45
N PRO A 38 8.36 8.73 3.10
CA PRO A 38 7.26 7.78 3.04
C PRO A 38 6.81 7.41 4.45
N VAL A 39 5.52 7.58 4.73
CA VAL A 39 4.96 7.29 6.06
C VAL A 39 3.83 6.29 6.05
N ALA A 40 3.23 6.03 4.89
CA ALA A 40 2.16 5.06 4.80
C ALA A 40 1.98 4.52 3.38
N VAL A 41 1.32 3.37 3.29
CA VAL A 41 0.93 2.74 2.03
C VAL A 41 -0.59 2.65 1.97
N LEU A 42 -1.13 3.00 0.81
CA LEU A 42 -2.53 2.93 0.45
C LEU A 42 -2.67 2.01 -0.76
N ALA A 43 -3.35 0.87 -0.59
CA ALA A 43 -3.67 -0.03 -1.69
C ALA A 43 -5.17 0.02 -1.99
N ILE A 44 -5.52 0.09 -3.28
CA ILE A 44 -6.88 0.32 -3.75
C ILE A 44 -7.22 -0.69 -4.84
N ASP A 45 -8.34 -1.41 -4.68
CA ASP A 45 -8.93 -2.22 -5.75
C ASP A 45 -9.95 -1.40 -6.55
N THR A 46 -9.67 -1.19 -7.84
CA THR A 46 -10.50 -0.46 -8.80
C THR A 46 -11.37 -1.38 -9.66
N ALA A 47 -11.51 -2.66 -9.30
CA ALA A 47 -12.36 -3.59 -10.03
C ALA A 47 -13.82 -3.12 -10.10
N ALA A 48 -14.44 -3.22 -11.29
CA ALA A 48 -15.83 -2.86 -11.53
C ALA A 48 -16.76 -3.84 -10.79
N GLY A 49 -17.08 -3.54 -9.53
CA GLY A 49 -17.86 -4.40 -8.63
C GLY A 49 -17.32 -4.45 -7.19
N ALA A 50 -16.15 -3.86 -6.92
CA ALA A 50 -15.64 -3.68 -5.57
C ALA A 50 -16.39 -2.54 -4.87
N ASP A 51 -17.33 -2.87 -3.98
CA ASP A 51 -18.07 -1.91 -3.15
C ASP A 51 -17.49 -1.86 -1.72
N PRO A 52 -17.12 -0.68 -1.19
CA PRO A 52 -16.31 0.35 -1.86
C PRO A 52 -14.87 -0.17 -2.04
N ALA A 53 -14.15 0.35 -3.05
CA ALA A 53 -12.73 0.08 -3.32
C ALA A 53 -11.98 -0.30 -2.05
N GLN A 54 -11.54 -1.57 -1.94
CA GLN A 54 -10.90 -2.03 -0.70
C GLN A 54 -9.65 -1.20 -0.49
N VAL A 55 -9.64 -0.42 0.59
CA VAL A 55 -8.56 0.49 0.95
C VAL A 55 -7.79 -0.15 2.09
N VAL A 56 -6.60 -0.66 1.80
CA VAL A 56 -5.66 -1.14 2.83
C VAL A 56 -4.71 0.00 3.15
N VAL A 57 -4.75 0.46 4.39
CA VAL A 57 -3.92 1.57 4.88
C VAL A 57 -2.97 1.06 5.95
N TRP A 58 -1.69 1.29 5.75
CA TRP A 58 -0.66 1.07 6.76
C TRP A 58 -0.07 2.40 7.22
N VAL A 59 -0.45 2.87 8.41
CA VAL A 59 0.16 4.05 9.02
C VAL A 59 0.75 3.67 10.39
N PRO A 60 2.06 3.83 10.62
CA PRO A 60 2.67 3.55 11.91
C PRO A 60 2.18 4.57 12.96
N GLU A 61 1.54 4.07 14.02
CA GLU A 61 0.96 4.91 15.10
C GLU A 61 2.02 5.67 15.91
N THR A 62 3.23 5.11 16.01
CA THR A 62 4.35 5.67 16.76
C THR A 62 5.13 6.73 15.97
N HIS A 63 4.92 6.82 14.65
CA HIS A 63 5.63 7.77 13.81
C HIS A 63 4.91 9.13 13.78
N LYS A 64 5.46 10.11 14.50
CA LYS A 64 4.84 11.46 14.60
C LYS A 64 4.65 12.13 13.24
N ALA A 65 5.57 11.93 12.30
CA ALA A 65 5.48 12.51 10.96
C ALA A 65 4.25 12.01 10.18
N ALA A 66 3.70 10.84 10.55
CA ALA A 66 2.50 10.26 9.94
C ALA A 66 1.18 10.82 10.51
N ALA A 67 1.22 11.67 11.54
CA ALA A 67 0.03 12.31 12.14
C ALA A 67 -0.96 12.95 11.12
N PRO A 68 -0.52 13.78 10.17
CA PRO A 68 -1.44 14.42 9.23
C PRO A 68 -2.17 13.41 8.32
N TRP A 69 -1.54 12.27 8.01
CA TRP A 69 -2.19 11.20 7.28
C TRP A 69 -3.19 10.42 8.15
N ARG A 70 -2.87 10.15 9.42
CA ARG A 70 -3.82 9.52 10.36
C ARG A 70 -5.10 10.33 10.50
N GLU A 71 -5.01 11.65 10.57
CA GLU A 71 -6.18 12.53 10.63
C GLU A 71 -7.01 12.47 9.35
N ARG A 72 -6.37 12.47 8.17
CA ARG A 72 -7.06 12.35 6.87
C ARG A 72 -7.70 10.97 6.66
N LEU A 73 -7.10 9.92 7.22
CA LEU A 73 -7.48 8.52 7.03
C LEU A 73 -8.41 7.99 8.15
N ALA A 74 -8.79 8.85 9.10
CA ALA A 74 -9.68 8.48 10.22
C ALA A 74 -11.13 8.14 9.78
N GLY A 75 -11.49 8.38 8.52
CA GLY A 75 -12.80 8.10 7.94
C GLY A 75 -12.76 7.04 6.83
N ARG A 76 -13.89 6.83 6.14
CA ARG A 76 -13.88 6.06 4.89
C ARG A 76 -13.11 6.86 3.82
N VAL A 77 -12.14 6.22 3.21
CA VAL A 77 -11.38 6.77 2.08
C VAL A 77 -12.10 6.42 0.78
N SER A 78 -12.40 7.41 -0.05
CA SER A 78 -12.96 7.21 -1.40
C SER A 78 -11.92 7.50 -2.48
N LEU A 79 -12.11 6.93 -3.67
CA LEU A 79 -11.28 7.19 -4.85
C LEU A 79 -11.22 8.68 -5.20
N GLU A 80 -12.33 9.40 -5.02
CA GLU A 80 -12.37 10.86 -5.24
C GLU A 80 -11.46 11.60 -4.28
N GLN A 81 -11.39 11.19 -3.00
CA GLN A 81 -10.47 11.78 -2.03
C GLN A 81 -9.01 11.53 -2.41
N VAL A 82 -8.69 10.32 -2.87
CA VAL A 82 -7.34 9.99 -3.35
C VAL A 82 -6.96 10.87 -4.55
N ALA A 83 -7.89 11.06 -5.50
CA ALA A 83 -7.67 11.94 -6.65
C ALA A 83 -7.58 13.43 -6.28
N VAL A 84 -8.08 13.85 -5.12
CA VAL A 84 -7.84 15.20 -4.57
C VAL A 84 -6.43 15.28 -4.01
N TRP A 85 -6.02 14.31 -3.19
CA TRP A 85 -4.68 14.27 -2.59
C TRP A 85 -3.56 14.19 -3.62
N ASP A 86 -3.79 13.52 -4.75
CA ASP A 86 -2.87 13.45 -5.89
C ASP A 86 -2.60 14.82 -6.54
N ARG A 87 -3.55 15.75 -6.43
CA ARG A 87 -3.47 17.11 -6.99
C ARG A 87 -3.11 18.18 -5.96
N GLU A 88 -3.14 17.86 -4.68
CA GLU A 88 -2.70 18.79 -3.65
C GLU A 88 -1.18 18.86 -3.65
N ASP A 89 -0.60 20.06 -3.59
CA ASP A 89 0.81 20.31 -3.33
C ASP A 89 0.98 20.81 -1.89
N GLY A 90 1.87 20.20 -1.10
CA GLY A 90 2.13 20.70 0.25
C GLY A 90 2.85 19.73 1.18
N VAL A 91 2.44 19.72 2.45
CA VAL A 91 3.10 18.97 3.53
C VAL A 91 2.85 17.46 3.43
N CYS A 92 1.84 17.04 2.68
CA CYS A 92 1.52 15.64 2.42
C CYS A 92 1.36 15.45 0.92
N GLN A 93 1.95 14.40 0.37
CA GLN A 93 1.85 14.05 -1.04
C GLN A 93 1.49 12.58 -1.19
N VAL A 94 0.93 12.24 -2.35
CA VAL A 94 0.64 10.87 -2.73
C VAL A 94 1.43 10.58 -3.99
N ALA A 95 2.14 9.46 -4.02
CA ALA A 95 2.87 8.98 -5.17
C ALA A 95 2.34 7.62 -5.62
N GLU A 96 2.23 7.40 -6.93
CA GLU A 96 1.97 6.07 -7.48
C GLU A 96 3.17 5.15 -7.27
N ALA A 97 2.89 3.93 -6.82
CA ALA A 97 3.88 2.86 -6.72
C ALA A 97 3.45 1.66 -7.56
N ALA A 98 4.44 0.94 -8.08
CA ALA A 98 4.21 -0.30 -8.81
C ALA A 98 3.64 -1.37 -7.86
N VAL A 99 2.76 -2.22 -8.40
CA VAL A 99 2.29 -3.42 -7.68
C VAL A 99 3.43 -4.44 -7.68
N PRO A 100 3.88 -4.93 -6.51
CA PRO A 100 4.98 -5.89 -6.45
C PRO A 100 4.61 -7.22 -7.10
N GLU A 101 5.59 -7.81 -7.81
CA GLU A 101 5.44 -9.13 -8.42
C GLU A 101 5.26 -10.20 -7.34
N GLY A 102 4.40 -11.19 -7.60
CA GLY A 102 4.12 -12.26 -6.64
C GLY A 102 3.12 -11.90 -5.54
N SER A 103 2.51 -10.70 -5.59
CA SER A 103 1.40 -10.34 -4.72
C SER A 103 0.26 -11.36 -4.80
N LEU A 104 -0.24 -11.83 -3.65
CA LEU A 104 -1.32 -12.83 -3.59
C LEU A 104 -2.70 -12.18 -3.52
N ASP A 105 -2.78 -11.02 -2.86
CA ASP A 105 -3.97 -10.22 -2.65
C ASP A 105 -3.57 -8.76 -2.40
N LEU A 106 -4.54 -7.84 -2.41
CA LEU A 106 -4.30 -6.40 -2.27
C LEU A 106 -3.59 -6.03 -0.96
N ARG A 107 -3.89 -6.74 0.14
CA ARG A 107 -3.23 -6.50 1.43
C ARG A 107 -1.80 -6.97 1.37
N HIS A 108 -1.55 -8.16 0.84
CA HIS A 108 -0.19 -8.66 0.66
C HIS A 108 0.64 -7.74 -0.25
N ALA A 109 0.06 -7.20 -1.32
CA ALA A 109 0.72 -6.19 -2.15
C ALA A 109 1.11 -4.93 -1.35
N ALA A 110 0.21 -4.43 -0.51
CA ALA A 110 0.47 -3.29 0.37
C ALA A 110 1.56 -3.59 1.41
N GLU A 111 1.55 -4.78 2.00
CA GLU A 111 2.54 -5.24 2.97
C GLU A 111 3.93 -5.37 2.34
N LEU A 112 4.04 -5.86 1.10
CA LEU A 112 5.31 -5.94 0.37
C LEU A 112 5.91 -4.55 0.09
N VAL A 113 5.09 -3.59 -0.37
CA VAL A 113 5.56 -2.20 -0.58
C VAL A 113 5.96 -1.56 0.75
N LEU A 114 5.22 -1.83 1.82
CA LEU A 114 5.59 -1.35 3.16
C LEU A 114 6.93 -1.92 3.62
N ASP A 115 7.17 -3.21 3.41
CA ASP A 115 8.42 -3.88 3.79
C ASP A 115 9.62 -3.27 3.04
N GLU A 116 9.50 -3.01 1.74
CA GLU A 116 10.52 -2.33 0.94
C GLU A 116 10.80 -0.91 1.46
N LEU A 117 9.76 -0.12 1.74
CA LEU A 117 9.90 1.23 2.30
C LEU A 117 10.59 1.20 3.68
N LEU A 118 10.24 0.23 4.52
CA LEU A 118 10.89 0.06 5.82
C LEU A 118 12.32 -0.43 5.68
N ALA A 119 12.64 -1.27 4.70
CA ALA A 119 14.00 -1.71 4.43
C ALA A 119 14.90 -0.55 3.94
N GLU A 120 14.36 0.41 3.19
CA GLU A 120 15.09 1.63 2.79
C GLU A 120 15.27 2.63 3.95
N VAL A 121 14.28 2.75 4.84
CA VAL A 121 14.27 3.74 5.93
C VAL A 121 14.97 3.24 7.20
N ILE A 122 14.99 1.93 7.47
CA ILE A 122 15.74 1.36 8.58
C ILE A 122 17.21 1.30 8.14
N PRO A 123 18.11 2.16 8.65
CA PRO A 123 19.54 1.98 8.40
C PRO A 123 19.89 0.57 8.85
N SER A 124 20.47 -0.23 7.94
CA SER A 124 20.82 -1.63 8.18
C SER A 124 21.31 -1.80 9.60
N LEU A 125 20.47 -2.44 10.43
CA LEU A 125 20.76 -2.63 11.83
C LEU A 125 22.13 -3.32 11.87
N PRO A 126 23.15 -2.78 12.57
CA PRO A 126 24.46 -3.42 12.60
C PRO A 126 24.25 -4.87 13.05
N PRO A 127 24.93 -5.85 12.42
CA PRO A 127 24.76 -7.25 12.78
C PRO A 127 24.96 -7.37 14.29
N ARG A 128 23.98 -7.96 14.99
CA ARG A 128 24.07 -8.13 16.44
C ARG A 128 25.40 -8.83 16.76
N PRO A 129 26.30 -8.23 17.56
CA PRO A 129 27.48 -8.95 18.00
C PRO A 129 27.03 -9.99 19.02
N GLY A 130 27.18 -11.28 18.67
CA GLY A 130 27.08 -12.38 19.62
C GLY A 130 26.20 -13.54 19.16
N GLU A 131 26.80 -14.43 18.38
CA GLU A 131 26.77 -15.87 18.71
C GLU A 131 27.62 -16.13 19.96
#